data_AF-A0AAD9USA0-F1
#
_entry.id   AF-A0AAD9USA0-F1
#
_cell.length_a   1.000
_cell.length_b   1.000
_cell.length_c   1.000
_cell.angle_alpha   90.00
_cell.angle_beta   90.00
_cell.angle_gamma   90.00
#
_symmetry.space_group_name_H-M   'P 1'
#
loop_
_entity.id
_entity.type
_entity.pdbx_description
1 polymer ?
#
loop_
_entity_poly.entity_id
_entity_poly.type
_entity_poly.pdbx_seq_one_letter_code
_entity_poly.pdbx_strand_id
1 'polypeptide(L)'
;MVIGSHQRVLASGKEEINVEMSGKSITRVHKVKSLGLLIDEHLTWKDHVDETVKKISKAIGALKRVRPFISVKTALQIYHALIPPYFDYCSSVWGECSVTLCDKLQKLQNRPARVITRSGYDVRAKHLLISLRLDNLTKRRKKLKATLMFKILNGLAPDYLQDLFSIRTTKYNVRNLEMKLNLPKPNTNSKEVLATVWPHDGTTYPTIYVRSNRLDLLKKK
;
A
#
# COMPACT_ATOMS: atom_id res chain seq x y z
N MET A 1 6.75 19.63 -2.24
CA MET A 1 7.42 18.35 -2.58
C MET A 1 7.97 18.48 -3.99
N VAL A 2 9.25 18.22 -4.20
CA VAL A 2 9.86 18.21 -5.54
C VAL A 2 9.98 16.75 -5.96
N ILE A 3 9.33 16.38 -7.06
CA ILE A 3 9.34 14.99 -7.57
C ILE A 3 10.29 14.94 -8.77
N GLY A 4 11.29 14.06 -8.70
CA GLY A 4 12.25 13.84 -9.77
C GLY A 4 13.13 12.63 -9.50
N SER A 5 13.98 12.25 -10.47
CA SER A 5 15.01 11.25 -10.20
C SER A 5 15.99 11.76 -9.15
N HIS A 6 16.51 10.88 -8.29
CA HIS A 6 17.45 11.27 -7.22
C HIS A 6 18.61 12.13 -7.74
N GLN A 7 19.19 11.75 -8.88
CA GLN A 7 20.25 12.51 -9.54
C GLN A 7 19.80 13.92 -9.97
N ARG A 8 18.59 14.07 -10.53
CA ARG A 8 18.06 15.39 -10.91
C ARG A 8 17.75 16.25 -9.69
N VAL A 9 17.15 15.68 -8.65
CA VAL A 9 16.84 16.41 -7.42
C VAL A 9 18.12 16.89 -6.74
N LEU A 10 19.19 16.09 -6.74
CA LEU A 10 20.50 16.51 -6.23
C LEU A 10 21.17 17.57 -7.13
N ALA A 11 21.07 17.43 -8.45
CA ALA A 11 21.67 18.35 -9.41
C ALA A 11 20.99 19.73 -9.46
N SER A 12 19.73 19.82 -9.03
CA SER A 12 18.94 21.06 -9.05
C SER A 12 19.35 22.05 -7.94
N GLY A 13 20.35 21.70 -7.11
CA GLY A 13 20.76 22.53 -5.97
C GLY A 13 19.66 22.67 -4.91
N LYS A 14 20.01 23.20 -3.74
CA LYS A 14 19.01 23.66 -2.75
C LYS A 14 18.40 24.99 -3.22
N GLU A 15 17.84 25.05 -4.43
CA GLU A 15 17.10 26.24 -4.83
C GLU A 15 15.81 26.31 -3.99
N GLU A 16 15.67 27.38 -3.22
CA GLU A 16 14.45 27.69 -2.49
C GLU A 16 13.38 28.13 -3.49
N ILE A 17 12.50 27.18 -3.85
CA ILE A 17 11.34 27.47 -4.69
C ILE A 17 10.38 28.32 -3.86
N ASN A 18 10.38 29.63 -4.11
CA ASN A 18 9.40 30.55 -3.55
C ASN A 18 8.11 30.46 -4.37
N VAL A 19 7.07 29.87 -3.75
CA VAL A 19 5.73 29.77 -4.34
C VAL A 19 4.81 30.73 -3.60
N GLU A 20 4.14 31.61 -4.32
CA GLU A 20 3.12 32.49 -3.75
C GLU A 20 1.74 32.06 -4.22
N MET A 21 0.77 32.07 -3.30
CA MET A 21 -0.63 31.81 -3.61
C MET A 21 -1.47 32.93 -3.00
N SER A 22 -2.22 33.64 -3.84
CA SER A 22 -3.06 34.78 -3.43
C SER A 22 -2.29 35.85 -2.64
N GLY A 23 -1.04 36.15 -3.06
CA GLY A 23 -0.17 37.15 -2.40
C GLY A 23 0.44 36.69 -1.08
N LYS A 24 0.32 35.41 -0.71
CA LYS A 24 0.96 34.83 0.48
C LYS A 24 2.04 33.83 0.06
N SER A 25 3.25 34.01 0.57
CA SER A 25 4.34 33.05 0.38
C SER A 25 4.03 31.73 1.09
N ILE A 26 4.17 30.62 0.37
CA ILE A 26 3.99 29.26 0.87
C ILE A 26 5.35 28.75 1.36
N THR A 27 5.45 28.51 2.66
CA THR A 27 6.64 27.91 3.26
C THR A 27 6.75 26.43 2.88
N ARG A 28 7.95 26.01 2.47
CA ARG A 28 8.25 24.59 2.27
C ARG A 28 8.28 23.87 3.63
N VAL A 29 7.48 22.81 3.74
CA VAL A 29 7.48 21.91 4.91
C VAL A 29 7.97 20.51 4.51
N HIS A 30 8.72 19.87 5.39
CA HIS A 30 9.25 18.51 5.17
C HIS A 30 8.20 17.41 5.36
N LYS A 31 7.11 17.73 6.08
CA LYS A 31 5.98 16.83 6.31
C LYS A 31 4.68 17.63 6.39
N VAL A 32 3.61 17.07 5.86
CA VAL A 32 2.28 17.67 5.90
C VAL A 32 1.23 16.61 6.21
N LYS A 33 0.21 16.97 6.97
CA LYS A 33 -0.94 16.11 7.22
C LYS A 33 -2.08 16.50 6.30
N SER A 34 -2.52 15.58 5.46
CA SER A 34 -3.64 15.76 4.53
C SER A 34 -4.64 14.63 4.69
N LEU A 35 -5.90 14.96 4.95
CA LEU A 35 -6.99 13.98 5.15
C LEU A 35 -6.61 12.84 6.12
N GLY A 36 -5.85 13.14 7.17
CA GLY A 36 -5.40 12.14 8.15
C GLY A 36 -4.19 11.28 7.75
N LEU A 37 -3.69 11.39 6.51
CA LEU A 37 -2.40 10.85 6.09
C LEU A 37 -1.29 11.86 6.37
N LEU A 38 -0.14 11.35 6.80
CA LEU A 38 1.06 12.17 6.97
C LEU A 38 2.01 11.87 5.82
N ILE A 39 2.28 12.90 5.02
CA ILE A 39 3.04 12.80 3.77
C ILE A 39 4.37 13.51 4.02
N ASP A 40 5.45 12.76 3.96
CA ASP A 40 6.82 13.29 3.98
C ASP A 40 7.29 13.65 2.57
N GLU A 41 8.27 14.55 2.46
CA GLU A 41 8.78 15.03 1.18
C GLU A 41 9.41 13.94 0.29
N HIS A 42 9.77 12.79 0.87
CA HIS A 42 10.36 11.64 0.18
C HIS A 42 9.38 10.49 -0.02
N LEU A 43 8.11 10.64 0.36
CA LEU A 43 7.08 9.60 0.30
C LEU A 43 7.53 8.27 0.94
N THR A 44 8.33 8.35 2.00
CA THR A 44 8.81 7.18 2.74
C THR A 44 7.71 6.53 3.58
N TRP A 45 6.68 7.29 3.95
CA TRP A 45 5.56 6.88 4.81
C TRP A 45 5.97 6.46 6.22
N LYS A 46 7.22 6.66 6.62
CA LYS A 46 7.74 6.22 7.92
C LYS A 46 6.98 6.87 9.08
N ASP A 47 6.86 8.20 9.03
CA ASP A 47 6.18 8.98 10.06
C ASP A 47 4.69 8.61 10.15
N HIS A 48 4.03 8.39 9.01
CA HIS A 48 2.65 7.93 8.97
C HIS A 48 2.50 6.54 9.61
N VAL A 49 3.38 5.60 9.25
CA VAL A 49 3.39 4.25 9.84
C VAL A 49 3.62 4.32 11.35
N ASP A 50 4.50 5.20 11.82
CA ASP A 50 4.78 5.36 13.25
C ASP A 50 3.57 5.92 14.02
N GLU A 51 2.85 6.90 13.46
CA GLU A 51 1.58 7.37 14.03
C GLU A 51 0.52 6.25 14.08
N THR A 52 0.40 5.49 13.00
CA THR A 52 -0.54 4.37 12.89
C THR A 52 -0.21 3.26 13.89
N VAL A 53 1.09 2.94 14.07
CA VAL A 53 1.57 1.99 15.07
C VAL A 53 1.19 2.43 16.48
N LYS A 54 1.31 3.72 16.80
CA LYS A 54 0.92 4.27 18.12
C LYS A 54 -0.59 4.10 18.36
N LYS A 55 -1.43 4.44 17.39
CA LYS A 55 -2.90 4.31 17.48
C LYS A 55 -3.32 2.85 17.68
N ILE A 56 -2.79 1.95 16.85
CA ILE A 56 -3.10 0.52 16.93
C ILE A 56 -2.57 -0.08 18.23
N SER A 57 -1.39 0.31 18.70
CA SER A 57 -0.85 -0.18 19.98
C SER A 57 -1.73 0.18 21.17
N LYS A 58 -2.34 1.37 21.17
CA LYS A 58 -3.34 1.75 22.18
C LYS A 58 -4.58 0.86 22.11
N ALA A 59 -5.10 0.61 20.91
CA ALA A 59 -6.25 -0.29 20.70
C ALA A 59 -5.94 -1.73 21.15
N ILE A 60 -4.75 -2.26 20.86
CA ILE A 60 -4.28 -3.57 21.34
C ILE A 60 -4.20 -3.57 22.87
N GLY A 61 -3.70 -2.49 23.48
CA GLY A 61 -3.66 -2.35 24.94
C GLY A 61 -5.03 -2.41 25.58
N ALA A 62 -6.01 -1.71 25.00
CA ALA A 62 -7.41 -1.78 25.44
C ALA A 62 -7.99 -3.19 25.29
N LEU A 63 -7.79 -3.83 24.13
CA LEU A 63 -8.21 -5.22 23.89
C LEU A 63 -7.58 -6.18 24.91
N LYS A 64 -6.30 -6.02 25.23
CA LYS A 64 -5.60 -6.85 26.21
C LYS A 64 -6.20 -6.73 27.62
N ARG A 65 -6.66 -5.54 28.03
CA ARG A 65 -7.29 -5.34 29.34
C ARG A 65 -8.66 -6.00 29.45
N VAL A 66 -9.46 -5.96 28.39
CA VAL A 66 -10.82 -6.57 28.41
C VAL A 66 -10.79 -8.07 28.11
N ARG A 67 -9.73 -8.56 27.44
CA ARG A 67 -9.59 -9.95 27.00
C ARG A 67 -9.86 -11.02 28.08
N PRO A 68 -9.48 -10.84 29.37
CA PRO A 68 -9.77 -11.82 30.43
C PRO A 68 -11.26 -12.10 30.61
N PHE A 69 -12.11 -11.07 30.40
CA PHE A 69 -13.52 -11.06 30.77
C PHE A 69 -14.48 -11.39 29.61
N ILE A 70 -13.97 -11.62 28.41
CA ILE A 70 -14.79 -11.79 27.20
C ILE A 70 -14.46 -13.08 26.44
N SER A 71 -15.44 -13.56 25.68
CA SER A 71 -15.27 -14.69 24.76
C SER A 71 -14.30 -14.37 23.62
N VAL A 72 -13.75 -15.40 22.97
CA VAL A 72 -12.90 -15.24 21.77
C VAL A 72 -13.67 -14.56 20.64
N LYS A 73 -14.95 -14.92 20.45
CA LYS A 73 -15.83 -14.34 19.43
C LYS A 73 -15.99 -12.83 19.63
N THR A 74 -16.28 -12.41 20.86
CA THR A 74 -16.41 -10.99 21.21
C THR A 74 -15.09 -10.24 21.04
N ALA A 75 -13.97 -10.85 21.46
CA ALA A 75 -12.64 -10.26 21.28
C ALA A 75 -12.30 -10.05 19.79
N LEU A 76 -12.70 -10.99 18.92
CA LEU A 76 -12.53 -10.89 17.48
C LEU A 76 -13.41 -9.78 16.87
N GLN A 77 -14.64 -9.60 17.35
CA GLN A 77 -15.49 -8.47 16.94
C GLN A 77 -14.86 -7.13 17.31
N ILE A 78 -14.34 -6.99 18.54
CA ILE A 78 -13.62 -5.79 18.98
C ILE A 78 -12.39 -5.54 18.11
N TYR A 79 -11.64 -6.60 17.78
CA TYR A 79 -10.52 -6.50 16.85
C TYR A 79 -10.96 -5.93 15.52
N HIS A 80 -11.99 -6.50 14.88
CA HIS A 80 -12.46 -6.05 13.58
C HIS A 80 -12.93 -4.59 13.58
N ALA A 81 -13.53 -4.13 14.68
CA ALA A 81 -13.99 -2.76 14.82
C ALA A 81 -12.85 -1.75 15.04
N LEU A 82 -11.83 -2.10 15.84
CA LEU A 82 -10.84 -1.12 16.31
C LEU A 82 -9.51 -1.12 15.56
N ILE A 83 -9.11 -2.24 14.96
CA ILE A 83 -7.73 -2.42 14.46
C ILE A 83 -7.63 -2.35 12.93
N PRO A 84 -8.34 -3.19 12.14
CA PRO A 84 -8.29 -3.15 10.68
C PRO A 84 -8.52 -1.78 10.03
N PRO A 85 -9.43 -0.90 10.51
CA PRO A 85 -9.64 0.40 9.86
C PRO A 85 -8.36 1.24 9.73
N TYR A 86 -7.45 1.16 10.70
CA TYR A 86 -6.16 1.87 10.64
C TYR A 86 -5.20 1.30 9.60
N PHE A 87 -5.29 0.00 9.29
CA PHE A 87 -4.48 -0.61 8.23
C PHE A 87 -5.06 -0.38 6.83
N ASP A 88 -6.38 -0.28 6.74
CA ASP A 88 -7.10 -0.21 5.47
C ASP A 88 -7.23 1.21 4.95
N TYR A 89 -7.30 2.19 5.87
CA TYR A 89 -7.46 3.59 5.52
C TYR A 89 -6.35 4.04 4.56
N CYS A 90 -6.76 4.44 3.35
CA CYS A 90 -5.88 4.87 2.27
C CYS A 90 -4.73 3.90 1.95
N SER A 91 -4.89 2.59 2.22
CA SER A 91 -3.83 1.61 1.98
C SER A 91 -3.43 1.48 0.50
N SER A 92 -4.26 1.96 -0.43
CA SER A 92 -3.92 2.06 -1.85
C SER A 92 -2.81 3.07 -2.13
N VAL A 93 -2.66 4.10 -1.29
CA VAL A 93 -1.70 5.19 -1.46
C VAL A 93 -0.37 4.84 -0.80
N TRP A 94 -0.38 4.50 0.49
CA TRP A 94 0.84 4.29 1.28
C TRP A 94 1.20 2.81 1.45
N GLY A 95 0.34 1.88 1.01
CA GLY A 95 0.50 0.45 1.29
C GLY A 95 1.68 -0.22 0.59
N GLU A 96 2.26 0.42 -0.43
CA GLU A 96 3.51 0.04 -1.09
C GLU A 96 4.72 0.75 -0.46
N CYS A 97 4.78 0.75 0.87
CA CYS A 97 5.94 1.22 1.61
C CYS A 97 7.09 0.20 1.59
N SER A 98 8.25 0.59 2.10
CA SER A 98 9.43 -0.29 2.16
C SER A 98 9.12 -1.64 2.85
N VAL A 99 9.89 -2.68 2.49
CA VAL A 99 9.75 -4.04 3.06
C VAL A 99 9.86 -4.00 4.59
N THR A 100 10.77 -3.18 5.12
CA THR A 100 10.97 -3.02 6.57
C THR A 100 9.73 -2.46 7.28
N LEU A 101 9.03 -1.50 6.67
CA LEU A 101 7.78 -0.95 7.19
C LEU A 101 6.62 -1.95 7.05
N CYS A 102 6.56 -2.69 5.94
CA CYS A 102 5.59 -3.77 5.76
C CYS A 102 5.73 -4.84 6.86
N ASP A 103 6.96 -5.28 7.15
CA ASP A 103 7.23 -6.25 8.21
C ASP A 103 6.87 -5.72 9.61
N LYS A 104 7.17 -4.44 9.86
CA LYS A 104 6.78 -3.77 11.12
C LYS A 104 5.27 -3.83 11.32
N LEU A 105 4.50 -3.55 10.28
CA LEU A 105 3.03 -3.59 10.32
C LEU A 105 2.49 -5.02 10.44
N GLN A 106 3.11 -6.00 9.76
CA GLN A 106 2.71 -7.40 9.91
C GLN A 106 2.96 -7.90 11.35
N LYS A 107 4.11 -7.57 11.93
CA LYS A 107 4.40 -7.87 13.35
C LYS A 107 3.39 -7.21 14.28
N LEU A 108 2.95 -5.99 13.97
CA LEU A 108 1.91 -5.29 14.71
C LEU A 108 0.55 -6.01 14.61
N GLN A 109 0.15 -6.51 13.44
CA GLN A 109 -1.07 -7.32 13.27
C GLN A 109 -1.02 -8.65 14.05
N ASN A 110 0.16 -9.24 14.20
CA ASN A 110 0.33 -10.51 14.93
C ASN A 110 0.07 -10.37 16.44
N ARG A 111 0.29 -9.19 17.02
CA ARG A 111 0.10 -8.92 18.45
C ARG A 111 -1.34 -9.15 18.93
N PRO A 112 -2.39 -8.54 18.34
CA PRO A 112 -3.77 -8.79 18.74
C PRO A 112 -4.20 -10.23 18.50
N ALA A 113 -3.70 -10.92 17.47
CA ALA A 113 -3.99 -12.34 17.27
C ALA A 113 -3.56 -13.17 18.49
N ARG A 114 -2.34 -12.94 19.01
CA ARG A 114 -1.86 -13.57 20.26
C ARG A 114 -2.72 -13.22 21.47
N VAL A 115 -3.16 -11.95 21.58
CA VAL A 115 -4.05 -11.52 22.67
C VAL A 115 -5.39 -12.25 22.60
N ILE A 116 -6.00 -12.35 21.41
CA ILE A 116 -7.29 -13.02 21.21
C ILE A 116 -7.18 -14.51 21.54
N THR A 117 -6.13 -15.20 21.08
CA THR A 117 -5.94 -16.64 21.34
C THR A 117 -5.32 -16.94 22.70
N ARG A 118 -4.87 -15.93 23.46
CA ARG A 118 -4.09 -16.08 24.70
C ARG A 118 -2.86 -16.97 24.51
N SER A 119 -2.24 -16.93 23.33
CA SER A 119 -1.08 -17.77 23.00
C SER A 119 0.24 -17.07 23.37
N GLY A 120 1.23 -17.87 23.79
CA GLY A 120 2.60 -17.43 24.01
C GLY A 120 3.33 -17.06 22.72
N TYR A 121 4.63 -16.74 22.81
CA TYR A 121 5.47 -16.37 21.66
C TYR A 121 6.07 -17.57 20.91
N ASP A 122 6.03 -18.74 21.53
CA ASP A 122 6.39 -20.06 21.01
C ASP A 122 5.56 -20.44 19.76
N VAL A 123 4.27 -20.08 19.76
CA VAL A 123 3.39 -20.39 18.62
C VAL A 123 3.69 -19.46 17.45
N ARG A 124 3.86 -20.03 16.24
CA ARG A 124 4.03 -19.25 15.00
C ARG A 124 2.78 -18.41 14.71
N ALA A 125 2.98 -17.11 14.49
CA ALA A 125 1.88 -16.17 14.26
C ALA A 125 0.99 -16.53 13.06
N LYS A 126 1.56 -17.15 12.01
CA LYS A 126 0.83 -17.63 10.84
C LYS A 126 -0.33 -18.57 11.23
N HIS A 127 -0.09 -19.48 12.17
CA HIS A 127 -1.11 -20.44 12.62
C HIS A 127 -2.25 -19.73 13.37
N LEU A 128 -1.92 -18.73 14.17
CA LEU A 128 -2.91 -17.92 14.91
C LEU A 128 -3.80 -17.10 13.96
N LEU A 129 -3.21 -16.55 12.90
CA LEU A 129 -3.99 -15.81 11.90
C LEU A 129 -4.94 -16.75 11.13
N ILE A 130 -4.46 -17.94 10.76
CA ILE A 130 -5.29 -18.95 10.07
C ILE A 130 -6.46 -19.39 10.96
N SER A 131 -6.22 -19.69 12.25
CA SER A 131 -7.29 -20.12 13.16
C SER A 131 -8.35 -19.04 13.38
N LEU A 132 -7.95 -17.76 13.38
CA LEU A 132 -8.85 -16.61 13.47
C LEU A 132 -9.44 -16.18 12.11
N ARG A 133 -9.12 -16.88 11.01
CA ARG A 133 -9.53 -16.52 9.63
C ARG A 133 -9.12 -15.09 9.22
N LEU A 134 -7.95 -14.65 9.68
CA LEU A 134 -7.36 -13.35 9.36
C LEU A 134 -6.35 -13.48 8.22
N ASP A 135 -6.48 -12.61 7.21
CA ASP A 135 -5.48 -12.49 6.15
C ASP A 135 -4.25 -11.71 6.65
N ASN A 136 -3.06 -12.06 6.12
CA ASN A 136 -1.87 -11.20 6.24
C ASN A 136 -2.13 -9.82 5.63
N LEU A 137 -1.46 -8.78 6.13
CA LEU A 137 -1.62 -7.42 5.62
C LEU A 137 -1.33 -7.30 4.13
N THR A 138 -0.29 -7.97 3.63
CA THR A 138 0.04 -7.95 2.20
C THR A 138 -1.12 -8.49 1.35
N LYS A 139 -1.74 -9.59 1.77
CA LYS A 139 -2.90 -10.17 1.08
C LYS A 139 -4.12 -9.24 1.17
N ARG A 140 -4.36 -8.66 2.35
CA ARG A 140 -5.44 -7.70 2.58
C ARG A 140 -5.32 -6.45 1.71
N ARG A 141 -4.13 -5.84 1.64
CA ARG A 141 -3.86 -4.67 0.78
C ARG A 141 -4.07 -4.97 -0.69
N LYS A 142 -3.60 -6.14 -1.16
CA LYS A 142 -3.85 -6.60 -2.53
C LYS A 142 -5.34 -6.73 -2.82
N LYS A 143 -6.12 -7.32 -1.91
CA LYS A 143 -7.58 -7.39 -2.03
C LYS A 143 -8.22 -6.02 -2.12
N LEU A 144 -7.89 -5.09 -1.22
CA LEU A 144 -8.43 -3.72 -1.24
C LEU A 144 -8.12 -2.99 -2.54
N LYS A 145 -6.87 -3.11 -3.03
CA LYS A 145 -6.46 -2.54 -4.32
C LYS A 145 -7.24 -3.15 -5.47
N ALA A 146 -7.38 -4.48 -5.50
CA ALA A 146 -8.15 -5.17 -6.53
C ALA A 146 -9.63 -4.77 -6.51
N THR A 147 -10.25 -4.66 -5.33
CA THR A 147 -11.63 -4.18 -5.18
C THR A 147 -11.77 -2.74 -5.67
N LEU A 148 -10.81 -1.86 -5.39
CA LEU A 148 -10.82 -0.50 -5.90
C LEU A 148 -10.75 -0.48 -7.43
N MET A 149 -9.82 -1.24 -8.02
CA MET A 149 -9.70 -1.35 -9.47
C MET A 149 -10.96 -1.93 -10.12
N PHE A 150 -11.56 -2.95 -9.52
CA PHE A 150 -12.82 -3.51 -9.99
C PHE A 150 -13.93 -2.44 -10.01
N LYS A 151 -14.05 -1.63 -8.96
CA LYS A 151 -15.04 -0.54 -8.90
C LYS A 151 -14.79 0.51 -9.99
N ILE A 152 -13.53 0.87 -10.22
CA ILE A 152 -13.14 1.82 -11.26
C ILE A 152 -13.53 1.30 -12.65
N LEU A 153 -13.22 0.04 -12.96
CA LEU A 153 -13.48 -0.53 -14.29
C LEU A 153 -14.96 -0.78 -14.58
N ASN A 154 -15.82 -0.87 -13.55
CA ASN A 154 -17.25 -1.12 -13.69
C ASN A 154 -18.11 0.15 -13.47
N GLY A 155 -17.51 1.34 -13.43
CA GLY A 155 -18.26 2.58 -13.24
C GLY A 155 -18.89 2.75 -11.85
N LEU A 156 -18.37 2.05 -10.84
CA LEU A 156 -18.84 2.12 -9.44
C LEU A 156 -17.97 3.07 -8.58
N ALA A 157 -16.99 3.74 -9.18
CA ALA A 157 -16.14 4.74 -8.56
C ALA A 157 -16.46 6.14 -9.12
N PRO A 158 -16.08 7.23 -8.45
CA PRO A 158 -16.25 8.58 -9.01
C PRO A 158 -15.57 8.75 -10.37
N ASP A 159 -16.16 9.57 -11.24
CA ASP A 159 -15.71 9.77 -12.63
C ASP A 159 -14.23 10.16 -12.71
N TYR A 160 -13.77 11.05 -11.82
CA TYR A 160 -12.37 11.46 -11.76
C TYR A 160 -11.39 10.29 -11.52
N LEU A 161 -11.82 9.18 -10.92
CA LEU A 161 -10.99 7.98 -10.79
C LEU A 161 -11.11 7.07 -12.00
N GLN A 162 -12.28 7.02 -12.64
CA GLN A 162 -12.49 6.25 -13.86
C GLN A 162 -11.62 6.79 -15.00
N ASP A 163 -11.60 8.12 -15.17
CA ASP A 163 -10.86 8.82 -16.22
C ASP A 163 -9.34 8.64 -16.12
N LEU A 164 -8.82 8.28 -14.95
CA LEU A 164 -7.40 7.97 -14.77
C LEU A 164 -6.97 6.68 -15.50
N PHE A 165 -7.90 5.79 -15.83
CA PHE A 165 -7.60 4.47 -16.38
C PHE A 165 -8.35 4.23 -17.70
N SER A 166 -7.62 4.26 -18.80
CA SER A 166 -8.15 3.86 -20.11
C SER A 166 -7.80 2.39 -20.43
N ILE A 167 -8.78 1.64 -20.92
CA ILE A 167 -8.56 0.29 -21.46
C ILE A 167 -7.72 0.41 -22.74
N ARG A 168 -6.73 -0.47 -22.86
CA ARG A 168 -5.87 -0.54 -24.03
C ARG A 168 -6.66 -1.08 -25.22
N THR A 169 -6.81 -0.24 -26.23
CA THR A 169 -7.34 -0.63 -27.54
C THR A 169 -6.18 -0.88 -28.49
N THR A 170 -6.19 -2.01 -29.20
CA THR A 170 -5.22 -2.29 -30.28
C THR A 170 -5.96 -2.58 -31.57
N LYS A 171 -5.43 -2.07 -32.69
CA LYS A 171 -5.97 -2.34 -34.04
C LYS A 171 -5.86 -3.82 -34.44
N TYR A 172 -4.95 -4.56 -33.80
CA TYR A 172 -4.70 -5.97 -34.06
C TYR A 172 -5.27 -6.84 -32.93
N ASN A 173 -5.83 -8.00 -33.29
CA ASN A 173 -6.29 -8.99 -32.33
C ASN A 173 -5.08 -9.73 -31.74
N VAL A 174 -4.57 -9.24 -30.62
CA VAL A 174 -3.48 -9.88 -29.87
C VAL A 174 -4.08 -10.80 -28.82
N ARG A 175 -3.52 -12.01 -28.68
CA ARG A 175 -3.99 -13.06 -27.73
C ARG A 175 -4.10 -12.61 -26.26
N ASN A 176 -3.55 -11.45 -25.90
CA ASN A 176 -3.53 -10.91 -24.54
C ASN A 176 -4.10 -9.47 -24.46
N LEU A 177 -5.20 -9.16 -25.16
CA LEU A 177 -5.79 -7.81 -25.14
C LEU A 177 -6.81 -7.61 -24.00
N GLU A 178 -7.49 -8.67 -23.58
CA GLU A 178 -8.57 -8.57 -22.58
C GLU A 178 -8.10 -7.91 -21.29
N MET A 179 -8.87 -6.91 -20.85
CA MET A 179 -8.72 -6.19 -19.57
C MET A 179 -7.35 -5.53 -19.33
N LYS A 180 -6.53 -5.31 -20.37
CA LYS A 180 -5.28 -4.56 -20.20
C LYS A 180 -5.55 -3.07 -20.15
N LEU A 181 -5.00 -2.42 -19.13
CA LEU A 181 -5.01 -0.96 -19.01
C LEU A 181 -3.82 -0.34 -19.76
N ASN A 182 -4.01 0.87 -20.26
CA ASN A 182 -2.90 1.68 -20.75
C ASN A 182 -2.02 2.06 -19.55
N LEU A 183 -0.78 1.58 -19.58
CA LEU A 183 0.23 1.96 -18.60
C LEU A 183 0.93 3.23 -19.09
N PRO A 184 0.94 4.32 -18.32
CA PRO A 184 1.71 5.50 -18.68
C PRO A 184 3.19 5.11 -18.75
N LYS A 185 3.88 5.52 -19.81
CA LYS A 185 5.32 5.30 -19.93
C LYS A 185 6.02 6.16 -18.87
N PRO A 186 6.83 5.58 -17.95
CA PRO A 186 7.60 6.38 -17.03
C PRO A 186 8.65 7.19 -17.80
N ASN A 187 8.67 8.51 -17.61
CA ASN A 187 9.64 9.42 -18.24
C ASN A 187 11.02 9.41 -17.54
N THR A 188 11.19 8.59 -16.51
CA THR A 188 12.44 8.41 -15.76
C THR A 188 13.12 7.10 -16.14
N ASN A 189 14.46 7.10 -16.23
CA ASN A 189 15.29 5.92 -16.51
C ASN A 189 15.21 4.79 -15.46
N SER A 190 14.33 4.89 -14.46
CA SER A 190 14.03 3.81 -13.53
C SER A 190 13.16 2.75 -14.23
N LYS A 191 13.83 1.76 -14.84
CA LYS A 191 13.25 0.62 -15.58
C LYS A 191 12.52 -0.41 -14.70
N GLU A 192 11.84 0.01 -13.64
CA GLU A 192 11.03 -0.90 -12.81
C GLU A 192 9.57 -0.47 -12.85
N VAL A 193 8.86 -0.98 -13.86
CA VAL A 193 7.39 -1.00 -13.87
C VAL A 193 6.96 -2.34 -13.31
N LEU A 194 6.33 -2.33 -12.13
CA LEU A 194 5.67 -3.51 -11.58
C LEU A 194 4.39 -3.76 -12.39
N ALA A 195 4.50 -4.58 -13.44
CA ALA A 195 3.35 -5.10 -14.15
C ALA A 195 2.84 -6.36 -13.43
N THR A 196 1.68 -6.26 -12.79
CA THR A 196 0.96 -7.45 -12.30
C THR A 196 0.11 -8.00 -13.44
N VAL A 197 0.43 -9.20 -13.91
CA VAL A 197 -0.43 -9.97 -14.82
C VAL A 197 -1.43 -10.73 -13.95
N TRP A 198 -2.72 -10.53 -14.22
CA TRP A 198 -3.80 -11.29 -13.60
C TRP A 198 -4.04 -12.57 -14.43
N PRO A 199 -3.93 -13.78 -13.85
CA PRO A 199 -4.30 -15.01 -14.54
C PRO A 199 -5.81 -15.09 -14.81
N HIS A 200 -6.21 -15.67 -15.94
CA HIS A 200 -7.62 -15.77 -16.39
C HIS A 200 -8.49 -16.67 -15.50
N ASP A 201 -7.87 -17.48 -14.65
CA ASP A 201 -8.44 -18.57 -13.85
C ASP A 201 -8.85 -18.16 -12.43
N GLY A 202 -8.64 -16.90 -12.01
CA GLY A 202 -9.20 -16.29 -10.78
C GLY A 202 -8.81 -16.92 -9.44
N THR A 203 -8.09 -18.04 -9.45
CA THR A 203 -7.78 -18.89 -8.29
C THR A 203 -6.29 -18.89 -7.95
N THR A 204 -5.44 -18.40 -8.85
CA THR A 204 -3.99 -18.36 -8.69
C THR A 204 -3.51 -16.94 -8.33
N TYR A 205 -2.65 -16.80 -7.32
CA TYR A 205 -2.11 -15.50 -6.90
C TYR A 205 -1.30 -14.83 -8.03
N PRO A 206 -1.32 -13.49 -8.16
CA PRO A 206 -0.57 -12.81 -9.21
C PRO A 206 0.94 -12.99 -9.02
N THR A 207 1.58 -13.58 -10.02
CA THR A 207 3.04 -13.62 -10.14
C THR A 207 3.54 -12.22 -10.51
N ILE A 208 4.33 -11.62 -9.63
CA ILE A 208 4.97 -10.32 -9.90
C ILE A 208 6.15 -10.60 -10.82
N TYR A 209 6.05 -10.21 -12.09
CA TYR A 209 7.19 -10.22 -12.99
C TYR A 209 7.88 -8.86 -12.94
N VAL A 210 9.11 -8.83 -12.44
CA VAL A 210 10.04 -7.71 -12.66
C VAL A 210 10.66 -7.92 -14.04
N ARG A 211 10.23 -7.15 -15.04
CA ARG A 211 10.84 -7.21 -16.37
C ARG A 211 12.15 -6.43 -16.36
N SER A 212 13.23 -7.08 -15.93
CA SER A 212 14.59 -6.56 -16.11
C SER A 212 15.04 -6.81 -17.56
N ASN A 213 15.00 -5.77 -18.41
CA ASN A 213 15.75 -5.81 -19.67
C ASN A 213 17.23 -5.49 -19.35
N ARG A 214 17.94 -6.48 -18.80
CA ARG A 214 19.41 -6.50 -18.68
C ARG A 214 19.98 -7.66 -19.51
N LEU A 215 19.57 -7.77 -20.78
CA LEU A 215 20.20 -8.70 -21.74
C LEU A 215 20.78 -8.02 -23.00
N ASP A 216 20.59 -6.71 -23.20
CA ASP A 216 21.11 -6.02 -24.39
C ASP A 216 22.48 -5.33 -24.18
N LEU A 217 23.17 -5.58 -23.06
CA LEU A 217 24.51 -5.06 -22.80
C LEU A 217 25.65 -6.09 -22.95
N LEU A 218 25.38 -7.25 -23.55
CA LEU A 218 26.41 -8.26 -23.90
C LEU A 218 26.45 -8.60 -25.40
N LYS A 219 26.13 -7.63 -26.27
CA LYS A 219 26.43 -7.73 -27.71
C LYS A 219 26.92 -6.38 -28.25
N LYS A 220 28.12 -5.96 -27.80
CA LYS A 220 29.02 -5.06 -28.54
C LYS A 220 30.45 -5.28 -28.02
N LYS A 221 31.09 -6.31 -28.56
CA LYS A 221 32.49 -6.30 -28.95
C LYS A 221 32.53 -6.85 -30.37
#